data_AF-A0A1M4TZ94-F1
#
_entry.id   AF-A0A1M4TZ94-F1
#
_cell.length_a   1.000
_cell.length_b   1.000
_cell.length_c   1.000
_cell.angle_alpha   90.00
_cell.angle_beta   90.00
_cell.angle_gamma   90.00
#
_symmetry.space_group_name_H-M   'P 1'
#
loop_
_entity.id
_entity.type
_entity.pdbx_description
1 polymer ?
#
loop_
_entity_poly.entity_id
_entity_poly.type
_entity_poly.pdbx_seq_one_letter_code
_entity_poly.pdbx_strand_id
1 'polypeptide(L)'
;MFLLVTFGSISNPKKMKRTFALLALISCSTILFSCGGKKNDPTPEPPAAGSSWKLGNYTYTRGASSQGSSGGLAGVVVTTSGDGGNHGVYSGSALDAYFIAALGAGKYTLTSTTVMSANTGTRYMALTCVVGTAVTTGAVSYAATATSGGTADVTVDASGKYHVNISTPVTLVKTAVTGGGIPGAPDTYSLTVKDAY
;
A
#
# COMPACT_ATOMS: atom_id res chain seq x y z
N MET A 1 -43.83 -45.93 -16.65
CA MET A 1 -44.18 -45.83 -18.08
C MET A 1 -43.41 -44.62 -18.62
N PHE A 2 -42.12 -44.76 -18.98
CA PHE A 2 -41.57 -45.16 -20.29
C PHE A 2 -42.28 -44.42 -21.43
N LEU A 3 -41.66 -43.78 -22.42
CA LEU A 3 -40.30 -43.47 -22.90
C LEU A 3 -40.60 -42.39 -24.01
N LEU A 4 -39.72 -41.51 -24.47
CA LEU A 4 -38.90 -41.78 -25.65
C LEU A 4 -38.09 -40.51 -25.99
N VAL A 5 -36.78 -40.65 -25.90
CA VAL A 5 -35.78 -39.81 -26.56
C VAL A 5 -35.58 -40.39 -27.96
N THR A 6 -35.56 -39.56 -29.00
CA THR A 6 -35.05 -39.95 -30.32
C THR A 6 -33.95 -39.00 -30.77
N PHE A 7 -32.78 -39.61 -30.99
CA PHE A 7 -31.63 -39.06 -31.70
C PHE A 7 -31.90 -38.97 -33.21
N GLY A 8 -31.22 -38.02 -33.87
CA GLY A 8 -31.09 -37.97 -35.32
C GLY A 8 -29.89 -37.12 -35.73
N SER A 9 -28.73 -37.77 -35.87
CA SER A 9 -27.47 -37.26 -36.45
C SER A 9 -27.54 -37.22 -37.99
N ILE A 10 -26.68 -36.42 -38.64
CA ILE A 10 -26.09 -36.53 -40.02
C ILE A 10 -25.45 -35.15 -40.34
N SER A 11 -24.15 -34.94 -40.12
CA SER A 11 -23.00 -35.10 -41.03
C SER A 11 -22.91 -34.14 -42.25
N ASN A 12 -21.92 -33.22 -42.18
CA ASN A 12 -21.05 -32.53 -43.17
C ASN A 12 -21.10 -32.98 -44.66
N PRO A 13 -20.48 -32.29 -45.68
CA PRO A 13 -19.50 -31.17 -45.67
C PRO A 13 -19.62 -30.12 -46.83
N LYS A 14 -18.89 -28.98 -46.81
CA LYS A 14 -18.33 -28.40 -48.07
C LYS A 14 -17.26 -27.30 -47.94
N LYS A 15 -16.04 -27.69 -48.36
CA LYS A 15 -15.11 -27.03 -49.30
C LYS A 15 -14.40 -25.71 -48.93
N MET A 16 -13.13 -25.88 -48.54
CA MET A 16 -12.03 -24.95 -48.76
C MET A 16 -11.75 -24.77 -50.28
N LYS A 17 -11.65 -23.53 -50.76
CA LYS A 17 -10.99 -23.19 -52.03
C LYS A 17 -9.89 -22.18 -51.74
N ARG A 18 -8.65 -22.60 -51.99
CA ARG A 18 -7.44 -21.76 -52.00
C ARG A 18 -7.33 -21.09 -53.36
N THR A 19 -7.08 -19.79 -53.38
CA THR A 19 -6.49 -19.10 -54.54
C THR A 19 -5.51 -18.05 -54.04
N PHE A 20 -4.27 -18.21 -54.49
CA PHE A 20 -3.09 -17.40 -54.25
C PHE A 20 -3.05 -16.16 -55.18
N ALA A 21 -2.16 -15.22 -54.85
CA ALA A 21 -1.51 -14.21 -55.72
C ALA A 21 -2.29 -12.90 -55.96
N LEU A 22 -1.71 -11.68 -55.99
CA LEU A 22 -0.34 -11.18 -55.94
C LEU A 22 -0.38 -9.63 -55.79
N LEU A 23 0.67 -9.04 -55.20
CA LEU A 23 1.28 -7.71 -55.49
C LEU A 23 0.52 -6.38 -55.28
N ALA A 24 1.08 -5.46 -54.47
CA ALA A 24 1.84 -4.29 -54.96
C ALA A 24 2.28 -3.33 -53.82
N LEU A 25 3.52 -2.86 -53.94
CA LEU A 25 4.27 -1.92 -53.10
C LEU A 25 3.55 -0.60 -52.78
N ILE A 26 3.56 -0.21 -51.50
CA ILE A 26 3.56 1.21 -51.04
C ILE A 26 4.50 1.24 -49.81
N SER A 27 5.78 1.54 -50.01
CA SER A 27 6.38 2.89 -50.01
C SER A 27 6.88 3.30 -48.63
N CYS A 28 8.21 3.34 -48.54
CA CYS A 28 9.06 3.92 -47.51
C CYS A 28 8.52 5.23 -46.92
N SER A 29 8.48 5.31 -45.59
CA SER A 29 8.70 6.56 -44.85
C SER A 29 9.17 6.23 -43.43
N THR A 30 10.43 5.83 -43.31
CA THR A 30 11.18 5.90 -42.06
C THR A 30 11.46 7.37 -41.77
N ILE A 31 10.59 8.03 -41.01
CA ILE A 31 10.91 9.33 -40.42
C ILE A 31 11.63 9.03 -39.10
N LEU A 32 12.95 8.95 -39.18
CA LEU A 32 13.85 8.99 -38.04
C LEU A 32 13.78 10.39 -37.44
N PHE A 33 12.96 10.58 -36.40
CA PHE A 33 13.16 11.72 -35.50
C PHE A 33 14.38 11.43 -34.62
N SER A 34 15.55 11.70 -35.19
CA SER A 34 16.79 11.95 -34.48
C SER A 34 16.61 13.25 -33.68
N CYS A 35 16.18 13.15 -32.43
CA CYS A 35 16.29 14.24 -31.49
C CYS A 35 17.61 14.07 -30.72
N GLY A 36 18.71 14.39 -31.40
CA GLY A 36 19.95 14.73 -30.74
C GLY A 36 19.81 16.08 -30.04
N GLY A 37 20.12 16.12 -28.75
CA GLY A 37 20.17 17.37 -28.01
C GLY A 37 20.20 17.10 -26.52
N LYS A 38 21.42 17.06 -25.97
CA LYS A 38 21.70 17.19 -24.53
C LYS A 38 20.89 18.37 -23.99
N LYS A 39 19.74 18.07 -23.40
CA LYS A 39 19.11 18.95 -22.43
C LYS A 39 19.53 18.38 -21.11
N ASN A 40 20.07 19.25 -20.27
CA ASN A 40 20.19 18.98 -18.85
C ASN A 40 18.78 18.59 -18.40
N ASP A 41 18.50 17.29 -18.32
CA ASP A 41 17.38 16.85 -17.52
C ASP A 41 17.63 17.51 -16.17
N PRO A 42 16.67 18.29 -15.65
CA PRO A 42 16.78 18.68 -14.26
C PRO A 42 16.97 17.37 -13.52
N THR A 43 18.12 17.21 -12.86
CA THR A 43 18.27 16.23 -11.79
C THR A 43 16.96 16.29 -11.04
N PRO A 44 16.17 15.20 -10.98
CA PRO A 44 14.91 15.23 -10.27
C PRO A 44 15.21 15.87 -8.93
N GLU A 45 14.47 16.95 -8.63
CA GLU A 45 14.52 17.57 -7.32
C GLU A 45 14.55 16.42 -6.29
N PRO A 46 15.47 16.43 -5.31
CA PRO A 46 15.53 15.37 -4.32
C PRO A 46 14.09 15.16 -3.83
N PRO A 47 13.53 13.93 -3.89
CA PRO A 47 12.12 13.72 -3.63
C PRO A 47 11.79 14.40 -2.31
N ALA A 48 10.79 15.29 -2.34
CA ALA A 48 10.30 16.06 -1.21
C ALA A 48 10.37 15.19 0.05
N ALA A 49 11.12 15.65 1.06
CA ALA A 49 11.41 14.97 2.32
C ALA A 49 10.58 13.70 2.55
N GLY A 50 11.07 12.55 2.06
CA GLY A 50 10.21 11.38 1.80
C GLY A 50 9.48 10.82 3.02
N SER A 51 8.29 10.28 2.76
CA SER A 51 7.50 9.49 3.71
C SER A 51 8.28 8.28 4.21
N SER A 52 8.44 8.18 5.52
CA SER A 52 9.21 7.12 6.17
C SER A 52 8.74 6.86 7.59
N TRP A 53 9.00 5.66 8.10
CA TRP A 53 8.76 5.34 9.50
C TRP A 53 9.89 4.48 10.05
N LYS A 54 10.09 4.52 11.36
CA LYS A 54 11.09 3.72 12.04
C LYS A 54 10.41 2.86 13.09
N LEU A 55 10.62 1.55 13.03
CA LEU A 55 10.14 0.57 14.01
C LEU A 55 11.35 -0.06 14.71
N GLY A 56 11.57 0.28 15.97
CA GLY A 56 12.80 -0.07 16.69
C GLY A 56 14.03 0.48 15.96
N ASN A 57 14.89 -0.41 15.45
CA ASN A 57 16.08 -0.02 14.68
C ASN A 57 15.86 -0.02 13.16
N TYR A 58 14.73 -0.54 12.68
CA TYR A 58 14.42 -0.65 11.26
C TYR A 58 13.80 0.65 10.77
N THR A 59 14.42 1.29 9.79
CA THR A 59 13.82 2.42 9.07
C THR A 59 13.18 1.87 7.80
N TYR A 60 11.99 2.34 7.43
CA TYR A 60 11.22 1.97 6.27
C TYR A 60 10.90 3.21 5.44
N THR A 61 11.00 3.09 4.12
CA THR A 61 10.61 4.13 3.17
C THR A 61 9.35 3.74 2.44
N ARG A 62 8.46 4.70 2.20
CA ARG A 62 7.22 4.45 1.46
C ARG A 62 7.51 3.99 0.03
N GLY A 63 6.91 2.87 -0.35
CA GLY A 63 6.78 2.38 -1.72
C GLY A 63 5.50 2.83 -2.39
N ALA A 64 4.37 2.42 -1.81
CA ALA A 64 3.05 2.86 -2.24
C ALA A 64 2.27 3.39 -1.04
N SER A 65 1.25 4.19 -1.33
CA SER A 65 0.27 4.59 -0.34
C SER A 65 -1.13 4.69 -0.91
N SER A 66 -2.10 4.59 -0.01
CA SER A 66 -3.50 4.80 -0.31
C SER A 66 -4.15 5.54 0.85
N GLN A 67 -5.10 6.40 0.51
CA GLN A 67 -5.96 7.05 1.49
C GLN A 67 -7.41 6.93 1.05
N GLY A 68 -8.28 6.70 2.02
CA GLY A 68 -9.71 6.59 1.78
C GLY A 68 -10.51 6.99 2.99
N SER A 69 -11.79 7.23 2.77
CA SER A 69 -12.75 7.42 3.85
C SER A 69 -13.97 6.55 3.65
N SER A 70 -14.41 5.90 4.72
CA SER A 70 -15.60 5.04 4.73
C SER A 70 -16.16 4.97 6.13
N GLY A 71 -17.49 5.01 6.27
CA GLY A 71 -18.15 4.94 7.57
C GLY A 71 -17.75 6.05 8.55
N GLY A 72 -17.31 7.21 8.06
CA GLY A 72 -16.83 8.32 8.89
C GLY A 72 -15.38 8.19 9.38
N LEU A 73 -14.68 7.11 9.01
CA LEU A 73 -13.25 6.93 9.28
C LEU A 73 -12.43 7.39 8.06
N ALA A 74 -11.34 8.10 8.32
CA ALA A 74 -10.25 8.28 7.38
C ALA A 74 -9.20 7.19 7.64
N GLY A 75 -8.66 6.62 6.56
CA GLY A 75 -7.58 5.65 6.60
C GLY A 75 -6.42 6.12 5.74
N VAL A 76 -5.20 6.00 6.28
CA VAL A 76 -3.93 6.21 5.57
C VAL A 76 -3.14 4.92 5.67
N VAL A 77 -2.81 4.34 4.52
CA VAL A 77 -2.03 3.11 4.41
C VAL A 77 -0.77 3.42 3.63
N VAL A 78 0.40 3.09 4.19
CA VAL A 78 1.69 3.18 3.52
C VAL A 78 2.39 1.83 3.56
N THR A 79 2.93 1.40 2.42
CA THR A 79 3.68 0.15 2.30
C THR A 79 5.15 0.43 2.04
N THR A 80 6.02 -0.52 2.34
CA THR A 80 7.47 -0.37 2.14
C THR A 80 7.82 -0.43 0.64
N SER A 81 8.83 0.34 0.22
CA SER A 81 9.35 0.32 -1.15
C SER A 81 10.28 -0.85 -1.44
N GLY A 82 10.21 -1.35 -2.67
CA GLY A 82 11.23 -2.20 -3.29
C GLY A 82 11.23 -3.65 -2.84
N ASP A 83 12.30 -4.35 -3.25
CA ASP A 83 12.65 -5.71 -2.82
C ASP A 83 13.04 -5.80 -1.35
N GLY A 84 13.32 -4.65 -0.75
CA GLY A 84 13.64 -4.55 0.65
C GLY A 84 14.93 -3.86 0.98
N GLY A 85 15.75 -3.34 0.06
CA GLY A 85 16.91 -2.50 0.40
C GLY A 85 17.59 -2.81 1.75
N ASN A 86 17.56 -1.85 2.70
CA ASN A 86 18.03 -1.99 4.10
C ASN A 86 17.06 -2.72 5.06
N HIS A 87 15.87 -3.08 4.59
CA HIS A 87 14.78 -3.78 5.27
C HIS A 87 14.92 -5.32 5.16
N GLY A 88 15.84 -5.81 4.32
CA GLY A 88 16.19 -7.22 4.17
C GLY A 88 14.97 -8.09 3.89
N VAL A 89 14.88 -9.22 4.60
CA VAL A 89 13.73 -10.13 4.46
C VAL A 89 12.40 -9.52 4.92
N TYR A 90 12.37 -8.38 5.64
CA TYR A 90 11.18 -7.77 6.23
C TYR A 90 10.55 -6.65 5.37
N SER A 91 10.76 -6.71 4.06
CA SER A 91 10.29 -5.69 3.12
C SER A 91 8.79 -5.71 2.84
N GLY A 92 8.08 -6.75 3.26
CA GLY A 92 6.61 -6.82 3.19
C GLY A 92 5.90 -6.04 4.31
N SER A 93 6.46 -4.91 4.75
CA SER A 93 5.95 -4.17 5.90
C SER A 93 5.02 -3.02 5.48
N ALA A 94 4.03 -2.74 6.32
CA ALA A 94 3.03 -1.69 6.11
C ALA A 94 2.69 -0.95 7.41
N LEU A 95 2.23 0.29 7.29
CA LEU A 95 1.73 1.11 8.37
C LEU A 95 0.34 1.63 8.00
N ASP A 96 -0.61 1.40 8.89
CA ASP A 96 -2.00 1.81 8.76
C ASP A 96 -2.37 2.76 9.89
N ALA A 97 -2.91 3.93 9.54
CA ALA A 97 -3.46 4.90 10.48
C ALA A 97 -4.94 5.14 10.19
N TYR A 98 -5.76 5.06 11.23
CA TYR A 98 -7.20 5.31 11.15
C TYR A 98 -7.63 6.35 12.18
N PHE A 99 -8.51 7.26 11.80
CA PHE A 99 -9.07 8.29 12.69
C PHE A 99 -10.42 8.78 12.18
N ILE A 100 -11.16 9.53 13.00
CA ILE A 100 -12.46 10.08 12.61
C ILE A 100 -12.26 11.20 11.58
N ALA A 101 -12.77 11.00 10.36
CA ALA A 101 -12.54 11.93 9.24
C ALA A 101 -13.04 13.35 9.52
N ALA A 102 -14.19 13.46 10.20
CA ALA A 102 -14.82 14.74 10.53
C ALA A 102 -13.99 15.63 11.46
N LEU A 103 -13.00 15.08 12.17
CA LEU A 103 -12.12 15.83 13.07
C LEU A 103 -10.92 16.48 12.36
N GLY A 104 -10.64 16.09 11.11
CA GLY A 104 -9.67 16.75 10.23
C GLY A 104 -8.24 16.84 10.78
N ALA A 105 -7.50 17.86 10.34
CA ALA A 105 -6.13 18.12 10.79
C ALA A 105 -6.06 18.45 12.30
N GLY A 106 -4.96 18.09 12.95
CA GLY A 106 -4.58 18.45 14.32
C GLY A 106 -3.92 17.30 15.07
N LYS A 107 -3.80 17.42 16.39
CA LYS A 107 -3.12 16.43 17.24
C LYS A 107 -4.07 15.34 17.71
N TYR A 108 -3.69 14.09 17.50
CA TYR A 108 -4.44 12.89 17.86
C TYR A 108 -3.69 12.10 18.92
N THR A 109 -4.40 11.60 19.93
CA THR A 109 -3.85 10.63 20.89
C THR A 109 -3.93 9.23 20.30
N LEU A 110 -2.81 8.50 20.33
CA LEU A 110 -2.73 7.15 19.82
C LEU A 110 -3.40 6.17 20.79
N THR A 111 -4.26 5.30 20.26
CA THR A 111 -5.03 4.35 21.07
C THR A 111 -5.45 3.13 20.24
N SER A 112 -6.18 2.21 20.86
CA SER A 112 -6.79 1.07 20.17
C SER A 112 -7.98 1.49 19.30
N THR A 113 -8.28 0.70 18.26
CA THR A 113 -9.49 0.85 17.44
C THR A 113 -10.77 0.86 18.27
N THR A 114 -10.85 -0.01 19.29
CA THR A 114 -12.00 -0.08 20.21
C THR A 114 -12.24 1.24 20.93
N VAL A 115 -11.21 1.83 21.55
CA VAL A 115 -11.35 3.11 22.26
C VAL A 115 -11.68 4.25 21.31
N MET A 116 -11.04 4.30 20.14
CA MET A 116 -11.34 5.30 19.12
C MET A 116 -12.82 5.21 18.68
N SER A 117 -13.31 4.00 18.37
CA SER A 117 -14.67 3.79 17.89
C SER A 117 -15.75 4.13 18.94
N ALA A 118 -15.43 3.97 20.23
CA ALA A 118 -16.32 4.33 21.33
C ALA A 118 -16.36 5.84 21.61
N ASN A 119 -15.41 6.63 21.08
CA ASN A 119 -15.22 8.05 21.40
C ASN A 119 -15.06 8.90 20.14
N THR A 120 -16.07 8.90 19.26
CA THR A 120 -16.01 9.53 17.93
C THR A 120 -15.87 11.06 17.95
N GLY A 121 -16.18 11.71 19.07
CA GLY A 121 -15.98 13.15 19.28
C GLY A 121 -14.57 13.54 19.73
N THR A 122 -13.70 12.57 19.99
CA THR A 122 -12.34 12.80 20.49
C THR A 122 -11.32 12.49 19.41
N ARG A 123 -10.25 13.28 19.34
CA ARG A 123 -9.13 13.09 18.40
C ARG A 123 -8.28 11.90 18.82
N TYR A 124 -8.79 10.72 18.52
CA TYR A 124 -8.08 9.45 18.68
C TYR A 124 -7.68 8.88 17.33
N MET A 125 -6.50 8.27 17.29
CA MET A 125 -5.99 7.58 16.11
C MET A 125 -5.61 6.15 16.50
N ALA A 126 -6.15 5.20 15.76
CA ALA A 126 -5.69 3.82 15.79
C ALA A 126 -4.55 3.66 14.80
N LEU A 127 -3.47 3.00 15.23
CA LEU A 127 -2.26 2.82 14.44
C LEU A 127 -1.82 1.37 14.49
N THR A 128 -1.58 0.77 13.33
CA THR A 128 -1.08 -0.59 13.19
C THR A 128 0.14 -0.58 12.28
N CYS A 129 1.17 -1.33 12.64
CA CYS A 129 2.31 -1.61 11.78
C CYS A 129 2.45 -3.12 11.62
N VAL A 130 2.40 -3.59 10.38
CA VAL A 130 2.66 -4.99 10.05
C VAL A 130 4.10 -5.09 9.59
N VAL A 131 4.86 -5.99 10.20
CA VAL A 131 6.18 -6.38 9.74
C VAL A 131 6.05 -7.72 9.05
N GLY A 132 6.21 -7.73 7.73
CA GLY A 132 6.02 -8.92 6.90
C GLY A 132 7.26 -9.31 6.12
N THR A 133 7.42 -10.59 5.82
CA THR A 133 8.50 -11.06 4.97
C THR A 133 8.25 -10.76 3.48
N ALA A 134 9.30 -10.54 2.69
CA ALA A 134 9.23 -10.31 1.24
C ALA A 134 8.47 -11.40 0.46
N VAL A 135 8.52 -12.65 0.93
CA VAL A 135 7.91 -13.84 0.28
C VAL A 135 6.64 -14.33 0.99
N THR A 136 6.02 -13.48 1.83
CA THR A 136 4.75 -13.76 2.51
C THR A 136 4.74 -15.06 3.33
N THR A 137 5.89 -15.48 3.84
CA THR A 137 6.01 -16.70 4.66
C THR A 137 5.72 -16.45 6.12
N GLY A 138 5.84 -15.20 6.61
CA GLY A 138 5.46 -14.83 7.96
C GLY A 138 5.29 -13.33 8.15
N ALA A 139 4.44 -12.95 9.10
CA ALA A 139 4.23 -11.55 9.48
C ALA A 139 3.88 -11.41 10.97
N VAL A 140 4.21 -10.26 11.54
CA VAL A 140 3.84 -9.87 12.90
C VAL A 140 3.17 -8.50 12.84
N SER A 141 1.99 -8.38 13.44
CA SER A 141 1.28 -7.12 13.56
C SER A 141 1.55 -6.49 14.93
N TYR A 142 1.77 -5.19 14.93
CA TYR A 142 1.94 -4.36 16.12
C TYR A 142 0.91 -3.24 16.08
N ALA A 143 0.32 -2.87 17.21
CA ALA A 143 -0.67 -1.80 17.26
C ALA A 143 -0.47 -0.88 18.47
N ALA A 144 -0.94 0.36 18.34
CA ALA A 144 -1.13 1.24 19.47
C ALA A 144 -2.27 0.72 20.36
N THR A 145 -2.09 0.79 21.67
CA THR A 145 -3.05 0.43 22.70
C THR A 145 -3.50 1.68 23.45
N ALA A 146 -4.52 1.55 24.29
CA ALA A 146 -4.98 2.64 25.15
C ALA A 146 -3.88 3.18 26.09
N THR A 147 -2.85 2.37 26.36
CA THR A 147 -1.73 2.72 27.24
C THR A 147 -0.44 3.00 26.49
N SER A 148 -0.44 2.95 25.15
CA SER A 148 0.76 3.18 24.35
C SER A 148 1.42 4.51 24.65
N GLY A 149 0.63 5.53 25.03
CA GLY A 149 1.11 6.87 25.36
C GLY A 149 1.77 7.51 24.15
N GLY A 150 1.11 8.47 23.52
CA GLY A 150 1.68 9.10 22.34
C GLY A 150 0.69 9.92 21.56
N THR A 151 1.22 10.78 20.71
CA THR A 151 0.42 11.63 19.83
C THR A 151 0.93 11.58 18.42
N ALA A 152 0.00 11.65 17.48
CA ALA A 152 0.28 11.88 16.07
C ALA A 152 -0.24 13.26 15.67
N ASP A 153 0.55 13.99 14.91
CA ASP A 153 0.13 15.24 14.28
C ASP A 153 -0.36 14.93 12.87
N VAL A 154 -1.62 15.28 12.59
CA VAL A 154 -2.25 15.13 11.27
C VAL A 154 -2.34 16.49 10.62
N THR A 155 -1.81 16.63 9.42
CA THR A 155 -2.05 17.80 8.55
C THR A 155 -2.82 17.36 7.31
N VAL A 156 -3.39 18.34 6.60
CA VAL A 156 -4.09 18.13 5.33
C VAL A 156 -3.45 19.04 4.30
N ASP A 157 -3.02 18.48 3.17
CA ASP A 157 -2.41 19.25 2.09
C ASP A 157 -3.47 19.98 1.24
N ALA A 158 -3.02 20.75 0.24
CA ALA A 158 -3.91 21.46 -0.68
C ALA A 158 -4.77 20.53 -1.54
N SER A 159 -4.39 19.25 -1.66
CA SER A 159 -5.13 18.22 -2.40
C SER A 159 -6.11 17.45 -1.52
N GLY A 160 -6.23 17.80 -0.24
CA GLY A 160 -7.08 17.11 0.73
C GLY A 160 -6.50 15.79 1.24
N LYS A 161 -5.21 15.51 1.01
CA LYS A 161 -4.52 14.32 1.52
C LYS A 161 -4.08 14.54 2.96
N TYR A 162 -4.26 13.53 3.78
CA TYR A 162 -3.80 13.51 5.15
C TYR A 162 -2.32 13.15 5.22
N HIS A 163 -1.59 13.83 6.09
CA HIS A 163 -0.19 13.59 6.38
C HIS A 163 -0.05 13.32 7.87
N VAL A 164 0.48 12.17 8.24
CA VAL A 164 0.60 11.73 9.64
C VAL A 164 2.06 11.78 10.08
N ASN A 165 2.33 12.45 11.21
CA ASN A 165 3.64 12.57 11.81
C ASN A 165 3.62 12.09 13.27
N ILE A 166 4.63 11.32 13.67
CA ILE A 166 4.85 10.86 15.05
C ILE A 166 6.32 11.13 15.37
N SER A 167 6.57 12.30 15.96
CA SER A 167 7.92 12.77 16.28
C SER A 167 8.46 12.21 17.60
N THR A 168 7.57 11.98 18.57
CA THR A 168 7.91 11.32 19.84
C THR A 168 7.68 9.82 19.70
N PRO A 169 8.68 8.96 19.98
CA PRO A 169 8.51 7.52 19.85
C PRO A 169 7.30 7.00 20.65
N VAL A 170 6.42 6.26 19.98
CA VAL A 170 5.28 5.57 20.61
C VAL A 170 5.57 4.09 20.74
N THR A 171 5.13 3.46 21.83
CA THR A 171 5.26 2.00 21.98
C THR A 171 4.10 1.30 21.28
N LEU A 172 4.39 0.46 20.30
CA LEU A 172 3.44 -0.49 19.74
C LEU A 172 3.59 -1.86 20.40
N VAL A 173 2.48 -2.56 20.56
CA VAL A 173 2.41 -3.89 21.17
C VAL A 173 2.04 -4.92 20.12
N LYS A 174 2.70 -6.08 20.15
CA LYS A 174 2.42 -7.23 19.27
C LYS A 174 0.97 -7.68 19.47
N THR A 175 0.21 -7.77 18.38
CA THR A 175 -1.21 -8.14 18.40
C THR A 175 -1.50 -9.45 17.68
N ALA A 176 -0.74 -9.79 16.65
CA ALA A 176 -0.97 -11.00 15.86
C ALA A 176 0.31 -11.54 15.23
N VAL A 177 0.33 -12.85 15.00
CA VAL A 177 1.38 -13.58 14.30
C VAL A 177 0.72 -14.39 13.19
N THR A 178 1.20 -14.23 11.95
CA THR A 178 0.69 -14.93 10.77
C THR A 178 1.83 -15.72 10.11
N GLY A 179 1.54 -16.93 9.63
CA GLY A 179 2.53 -17.75 8.91
C GLY A 179 3.74 -18.18 9.76
N GLY A 180 3.61 -18.28 11.09
CA GLY A 180 4.75 -18.55 11.98
C GLY A 180 5.57 -17.31 12.34
N GLY A 181 5.25 -16.15 11.77
CA GLY A 181 5.76 -14.85 12.21
C GLY A 181 7.19 -14.55 11.79
N ILE A 182 7.83 -13.70 12.59
CA ILE A 182 9.23 -13.33 12.46
C ILE A 182 9.97 -13.92 13.67
N PRO A 183 10.95 -14.82 13.46
CA PRO A 183 11.73 -15.39 14.56
C PRO A 183 12.36 -14.31 15.45
N GLY A 184 12.17 -14.43 16.76
CA GLY A 184 12.73 -13.49 17.74
C GLY A 184 12.08 -12.11 17.76
N ALA A 185 10.93 -11.91 17.08
CA ALA A 185 10.21 -10.64 17.13
C ALA A 185 9.82 -10.28 18.58
N PRO A 186 10.23 -9.11 19.09
CA PRO A 186 9.93 -8.68 20.45
C PRO A 186 8.44 -8.39 20.62
N ASP A 187 7.95 -8.37 21.86
CA ASP A 187 6.54 -8.09 22.16
C ASP A 187 6.16 -6.63 21.95
N THR A 188 7.15 -5.73 21.94
CA THR A 188 6.94 -4.31 21.72
C THR A 188 8.01 -3.72 20.81
N TYR A 189 7.65 -2.63 20.14
CA TYR A 189 8.57 -1.79 19.39
C TYR A 189 8.25 -0.32 19.64
N SER A 190 9.28 0.54 19.55
CA SER A 190 9.03 1.97 19.40
C SER A 190 8.78 2.31 17.93
N LEU A 191 7.85 3.23 17.66
CA LEU A 191 7.56 3.74 16.33
C LEU A 191 7.75 5.26 16.29
N THR A 192 8.42 5.76 15.26
CA THR A 192 8.29 7.15 14.79
C THR A 192 7.88 7.18 13.33
N VAL A 193 7.18 8.24 12.94
CA VAL A 193 6.65 8.40 11.58
C VAL A 193 6.96 9.80 11.09
N LYS A 194 7.53 9.88 9.90
CA LYS A 194 7.75 11.13 9.17
C LYS A 194 6.87 11.08 7.93
N ASP A 195 5.84 11.92 7.95
CA ASP A 195 5.03 12.24 6.79
C ASP A 195 4.40 11.01 6.10
N ALA A 196 3.63 10.18 6.83
CA ALA A 196 2.86 9.11 6.21
C ALA A 196 1.65 9.68 5.45
N TYR A 197 1.63 9.51 4.12
CA TYR A 197 0.57 9.95 3.22
C TYR A 197 0.48 9.09 1.97
#